data_AF-A0A921IB96-F1
#
_entry.id   AF-A0A921IB96-F1
#
_cell.length_a   1.000
_cell.length_b   1.000
_cell.length_c   1.000
_cell.angle_alpha   90.00
_cell.angle_beta   90.00
_cell.angle_gamma   90.00
#
_symmetry.space_group_name_H-M   'P 1'
#
loop_
_entity.id
_entity.type
_entity.pdbx_description
1 polymer ?
#
loop_
_entity_poly.entity_id
_entity_poly.type
_entity_poly.pdbx_seq_one_letter_code
_entity_poly.pdbx_strand_id
1 'polypeptide(L)'
;NNFSYKGWELSVFLQGVSGNKIYNANNVDNEGMAAAYNQTTAVLNRWTGEGTSNSMPRAIWGDPNQNCRVSDRFVENGSYLRLKNITLSYTLPKKWMQKIQLENARISFSCENVATITGYSGFDPEVDINGIDSSRYPISRTFSMGLNFNF
;
A
#
# COMPACT_ATOMS: atom_id res chain seq x y z
N ASN A 1 -1.23 -8.21 -18.11
CA ASN A 1 -2.37 -8.22 -19.05
C ASN A 1 -2.16 -7.11 -20.06
N ASN A 2 -2.13 -7.41 -21.36
CA ASN A 2 -1.85 -6.42 -22.40
C ASN A 2 -3.03 -6.31 -23.36
N PHE A 3 -3.48 -5.09 -23.60
CA PHE A 3 -4.58 -4.78 -24.52
C PHE A 3 -4.06 -3.84 -25.60
N SER A 4 -4.25 -4.18 -26.87
CA SER A 4 -3.76 -3.39 -28.00
C SER A 4 -4.88 -3.01 -28.95
N TYR A 5 -4.98 -1.73 -29.32
CA TYR A 5 -5.96 -1.25 -30.30
C TYR A 5 -5.46 -0.01 -31.07
N LYS A 6 -5.40 -0.10 -32.41
CA LYS A 6 -5.03 1.02 -33.31
C LYS A 6 -3.77 1.79 -32.88
N GLY A 7 -2.71 1.08 -32.49
CA GLY A 7 -1.44 1.68 -32.05
C GLY A 7 -1.39 2.04 -30.55
N TRP A 8 -2.53 2.01 -29.85
CA TRP A 8 -2.55 2.07 -28.40
C TRP A 8 -2.25 0.70 -27.80
N GLU A 9 -1.49 0.68 -26.72
CA GLU A 9 -1.22 -0.50 -25.91
C GLU A 9 -1.37 -0.13 -24.43
N LEU A 10 -2.22 -0.86 -23.73
CA LEU A 10 -2.40 -0.75 -22.29
C LEU A 10 -1.90 -2.04 -21.63
N SER A 11 -0.91 -1.90 -20.76
CA SER A 11 -0.44 -2.97 -19.89
C SER A 11 -0.91 -2.71 -18.46
N VAL A 12 -1.47 -3.75 -17.84
CA VAL A 12 -1.96 -3.73 -16.45
C VAL A 12 -1.39 -4.92 -15.71
N PHE A 13 -0.76 -4.66 -14.56
CA PHE A 13 -0.22 -5.67 -13.65
C PHE A 13 -0.82 -5.53 -12.25
N LEU A 14 -1.59 -6.54 -11.87
CA LEU A 14 -2.18 -6.71 -10.55
C LEU A 14 -1.40 -7.78 -9.78
N GLN A 15 -1.15 -7.52 -8.50
CA GLN A 15 -0.53 -8.46 -7.58
C GLN A 15 -1.38 -8.52 -6.30
N GLY A 16 -1.59 -9.71 -5.74
CA GLY A 16 -2.29 -9.83 -4.47
C GLY A 16 -1.72 -10.95 -3.63
N VAL A 17 -1.89 -10.82 -2.32
CA VAL A 17 -1.56 -11.82 -1.30
C VAL A 17 -2.79 -11.99 -0.41
N SER A 18 -3.09 -13.22 -0.03
CA SER A 18 -4.23 -13.52 0.84
C SER A 18 -3.85 -14.55 1.91
N GLY A 19 -4.45 -14.42 3.09
CA GLY A 19 -4.29 -15.35 4.22
C GLY A 19 -3.12 -15.04 5.15
N ASN A 20 -2.30 -14.03 4.84
CA ASN A 20 -1.23 -13.58 5.72
C ASN A 20 -1.74 -12.74 6.89
N LYS A 21 -1.00 -12.79 8.00
CA LYS A 21 -1.22 -12.02 9.22
C LYS A 21 0.00 -11.16 9.48
N ILE A 22 -0.25 -9.94 9.95
CA ILE A 22 0.80 -8.96 10.24
C ILE A 22 0.67 -8.53 11.69
N TYR A 23 1.75 -8.64 12.45
CA TYR A 23 1.86 -8.02 13.76
C TYR A 23 2.27 -6.55 13.58
N ASN A 24 1.35 -5.63 13.83
CA ASN A 24 1.59 -4.19 13.74
C ASN A 24 2.19 -3.68 15.05
N ALA A 25 3.52 -3.73 15.17
CA ALA A 25 4.22 -3.30 16.38
C ALA A 25 4.05 -1.79 16.63
N ASN A 26 3.79 -1.01 15.59
CA ASN A 26 3.53 0.43 15.73
C ASN A 26 2.30 0.72 16.61
N ASN A 27 1.30 -0.16 16.58
CA ASN A 27 0.08 0.01 17.36
C ASN A 27 0.28 -0.21 18.87
N VAL A 28 1.41 -0.80 19.27
CA VAL A 28 1.80 -0.87 20.69
C VAL A 28 1.95 0.54 21.26
N ASP A 29 2.60 1.44 20.53
CA ASP A 29 2.78 2.84 20.97
C ASP A 29 1.59 3.72 20.56
N ASN A 30 1.06 3.55 19.35
CA ASN A 30 -0.03 4.38 18.83
C ASN A 30 -1.37 4.17 19.56
N GLU A 31 -1.60 2.97 20.12
CA GLU A 31 -2.86 2.59 20.75
C GLU A 31 -2.69 2.04 22.19
N GLY A 32 -1.46 2.04 22.69
CA GLY A 32 -1.13 1.49 24.02
C GLY A 32 -1.67 2.32 25.18
N MET A 33 -1.77 3.64 25.01
CA MET A 33 -2.23 4.59 26.06
C MET A 33 -1.44 4.51 27.38
N ALA A 34 -0.25 3.91 27.36
CA ALA A 34 0.58 3.67 28.54
C ALA A 34 1.40 4.90 28.97
N ALA A 35 1.61 5.86 28.07
CA ALA A 35 2.37 7.07 28.32
C ALA A 35 1.98 8.22 27.37
N ALA A 36 2.53 9.42 27.61
CA ALA A 36 2.17 10.67 26.92
C ALA A 36 2.95 10.82 25.60
N TYR A 37 2.43 10.19 24.55
CA TYR A 37 2.87 10.37 23.17
C TYR A 37 1.68 10.73 22.30
N ASN A 38 1.94 11.14 21.05
CA ASN A 38 0.87 11.25 20.08
C ASN A 38 0.31 9.85 19.75
N GLN A 39 -1.00 9.74 19.62
CA GLN A 39 -1.72 8.48 19.46
C GLN A 39 -2.74 8.59 18.33
N THR A 40 -3.14 7.46 17.76
CA THR A 40 -4.15 7.45 16.69
C THR A 40 -5.53 7.75 17.27
N THR A 41 -6.44 8.24 16.43
CA THR A 41 -7.83 8.51 16.84
C THR A 41 -8.60 7.25 17.23
N ALA A 42 -8.08 6.05 16.96
CA ALA A 42 -8.65 4.78 17.42
C ALA A 42 -8.85 4.73 18.94
N VAL A 43 -7.97 5.38 19.72
CA VAL A 43 -8.03 5.44 21.18
C VAL A 43 -9.24 6.22 21.72
N LEU A 44 -9.94 6.97 20.86
CA LEU A 44 -11.20 7.62 21.24
C LEU A 44 -12.30 6.60 21.52
N ASN A 45 -12.23 5.41 20.93
CA ASN A 45 -13.15 4.29 21.16
C ASN A 45 -12.70 3.36 22.30
N ARG A 46 -11.89 3.85 23.24
CA ARG A 46 -11.42 3.11 24.41
C ARG A 46 -12.54 2.80 25.39
N TRP A 47 -12.32 1.78 26.23
CA TRP A 47 -13.21 1.51 27.34
C TRP A 47 -13.22 2.68 28.34
N THR A 48 -14.41 3.14 28.71
CA THR A 48 -14.65 4.21 29.69
C THR A 48 -15.71 3.82 30.72
N GLY A 49 -16.31 2.64 30.58
CA GLY A 49 -17.35 2.12 31.45
C GLY A 49 -18.09 0.97 30.78
N GLU A 50 -19.07 0.41 31.47
CA GLU A 50 -19.93 -0.63 30.92
C GLU A 50 -20.63 -0.13 29.65
N GLY A 51 -20.65 -0.99 28.61
CA GLY A 51 -21.32 -0.71 27.33
C GLY A 51 -20.52 0.09 26.31
N THR A 52 -19.23 0.44 26.55
CA THR A 52 -18.46 1.26 25.59
C THR A 52 -17.59 0.46 24.60
N SER A 53 -16.57 -0.25 25.07
CA SER A 53 -15.63 -0.97 24.17
C SER A 53 -15.15 -2.29 24.76
N ASN A 54 -15.14 -3.35 23.95
CA ASN A 54 -14.62 -4.67 24.34
C ASN A 54 -13.29 -5.03 23.67
N SER A 55 -12.78 -4.17 22.79
CA SER A 55 -11.57 -4.42 21.99
C SER A 55 -10.46 -3.39 22.24
N MET A 56 -10.81 -2.14 22.60
CA MET A 56 -9.85 -1.11 22.96
C MET A 56 -9.83 -0.92 24.48
N PRO A 57 -8.73 -1.24 25.17
CA PRO A 57 -8.64 -1.16 26.63
C PRO A 57 -8.74 0.28 27.11
N ARG A 58 -9.02 0.46 28.40
CA ARG A 58 -9.05 1.78 29.02
C ARG A 58 -7.68 2.47 28.97
N ALA A 59 -7.66 3.79 28.88
CA ALA A 59 -6.43 4.56 29.02
C ALA A 59 -5.96 4.52 30.48
N ILE A 60 -4.72 4.07 30.72
CA ILE A 60 -4.10 4.13 32.04
C ILE A 60 -2.58 4.26 31.93
N TRP A 61 -2.04 5.27 32.60
CA TRP A 61 -0.60 5.50 32.67
C TRP A 61 0.13 4.30 33.28
N GLY A 62 1.26 3.92 32.68
CA GLY A 62 2.11 2.82 33.14
C GLY A 62 1.57 1.42 32.85
N ASP A 63 0.38 1.29 32.24
CA ASP A 63 -0.23 0.03 31.80
C ASP A 63 -0.08 -1.13 32.82
N PRO A 64 -0.65 -1.02 34.04
CA PRO A 64 -0.47 -2.03 35.09
C PRO A 64 -1.03 -3.41 34.72
N ASN A 65 -1.97 -3.48 33.77
CA ASN A 65 -2.53 -4.74 33.26
C ASN A 65 -1.76 -5.28 32.03
N GLN A 66 -0.68 -4.61 31.62
CA GLN A 66 0.18 -4.98 30.48
C GLN A 66 -0.57 -5.17 29.16
N ASN A 67 -1.58 -4.34 28.86
CA ASN A 67 -2.33 -4.39 27.59
C ASN A 67 -1.49 -4.11 26.33
N CYS A 68 -0.28 -3.58 26.51
CA CYS A 68 0.72 -3.34 25.44
C CYS A 68 1.61 -4.56 25.16
N ARG A 69 1.46 -5.67 25.92
CA ARG A 69 2.24 -6.89 25.69
C ARG A 69 1.94 -7.49 24.31
N VAL A 70 2.91 -8.24 23.78
CA VAL A 70 2.74 -9.00 22.54
C VAL A 70 1.51 -9.92 22.65
N SER A 71 0.54 -9.68 21.77
CA SER A 71 -0.73 -10.40 21.74
C SER A 71 -1.37 -10.29 20.35
N ASP A 72 -2.41 -11.07 20.13
CA ASP A 72 -3.25 -11.05 18.93
C ASP A 72 -4.01 -9.73 18.73
N ARG A 73 -4.13 -8.88 19.77
CA ARG A 73 -4.67 -7.51 19.68
C ARG A 73 -4.02 -6.69 18.57
N PHE A 74 -2.72 -6.88 18.34
CA PHE A 74 -1.95 -6.15 17.32
C PHE A 74 -1.76 -6.96 16.04
N VAL A 75 -2.41 -8.12 15.91
CA VAL A 75 -2.34 -8.97 14.72
C VAL A 75 -3.48 -8.64 13.77
N GLU A 76 -3.13 -8.11 12.61
CA GLU A 76 -4.07 -7.66 11.58
C GLU A 76 -4.07 -8.59 10.37
N ASN A 77 -5.13 -8.48 9.56
CA ASN A 77 -5.19 -9.16 8.27
C ASN A 77 -4.29 -8.43 7.27
N GLY A 78 -3.24 -9.11 6.82
CA GLY A 78 -2.29 -8.59 5.84
C GLY A 78 -2.68 -8.82 4.39
N SER A 79 -3.86 -9.37 4.12
CA SER A 79 -4.32 -9.64 2.76
C SER A 79 -4.50 -8.33 2.00
N TYR A 80 -3.99 -8.28 0.77
CA TYR A 80 -4.10 -7.09 -0.07
C TYR A 80 -4.15 -7.45 -1.56
N LEU A 81 -4.70 -6.52 -2.34
CA LEU A 81 -4.63 -6.48 -3.80
C LEU A 81 -4.05 -5.14 -4.24
N ARG A 82 -3.02 -5.16 -5.07
CA ARG A 82 -2.29 -3.98 -5.53
C ARG A 82 -2.25 -3.91 -7.05
N LEU A 83 -2.57 -2.75 -7.60
CA LEU A 83 -2.23 -2.39 -8.96
C LEU A 83 -0.78 -1.92 -8.98
N LYS A 84 0.13 -2.86 -9.20
CA LYS A 84 1.59 -2.64 -9.15
C LYS A 84 2.07 -1.79 -10.33
N ASN A 85 1.56 -2.02 -11.53
CA ASN A 85 1.92 -1.22 -12.70
C ASN A 85 0.73 -1.05 -13.65
N ILE A 86 0.55 0.16 -14.15
CA ILE A 86 -0.27 0.46 -15.33
C ILE A 86 0.58 1.26 -16.30
N THR A 87 0.63 0.82 -17.56
CA THR A 87 1.40 1.48 -18.61
C THR A 87 0.53 1.66 -19.83
N LEU A 88 0.32 2.90 -20.26
CA LEU A 88 -0.32 3.24 -21.52
C LEU A 88 0.76 3.69 -22.50
N SER A 89 0.81 3.05 -23.66
CA SER A 89 1.73 3.38 -24.73
C SER A 89 0.99 3.64 -26.03
N TYR A 90 1.55 4.51 -26.87
CA TYR A 90 1.07 4.75 -28.21
C TYR A 90 2.22 4.69 -29.21
N THR A 91 2.07 3.86 -30.22
CA THR A 91 2.99 3.75 -31.35
C THR A 91 2.53 4.66 -32.47
N LEU A 92 3.41 5.58 -32.88
CA LEU A 92 3.11 6.56 -33.92
C LEU A 92 2.92 5.89 -35.29
N PRO A 93 1.96 6.33 -36.12
CA PRO A 93 1.73 5.74 -37.43
C PRO A 93 2.96 5.87 -38.35
N LYS A 94 3.32 4.78 -39.03
CA LYS A 94 4.46 4.74 -39.97
C LYS A 94 4.45 5.87 -41.02
N LYS A 95 3.26 6.27 -41.49
CA LYS A 95 3.10 7.38 -42.45
C LYS A 95 3.67 8.72 -41.95
N TRP A 96 3.62 8.96 -40.64
CA TRP A 96 4.19 10.17 -40.05
C TRP A 96 5.70 10.01 -39.86
N MET A 97 6.14 8.81 -39.47
CA MET A 97 7.56 8.50 -39.23
C MET A 97 8.41 8.52 -40.50
N GLN A 98 7.85 8.08 -41.63
CA GLN A 98 8.52 8.14 -42.93
C GLN A 98 8.90 9.57 -43.36
N LYS A 99 8.14 10.60 -42.94
CA LYS A 99 8.48 12.01 -43.24
C LYS A 99 9.71 12.51 -42.48
N ILE A 100 9.98 11.92 -41.33
CA ILE A 100 11.07 12.30 -40.43
C ILE A 100 12.20 11.26 -40.41
N GLN A 101 12.21 10.33 -41.38
CA GLN A 101 13.23 9.29 -41.56
C GLN A 101 13.45 8.40 -40.31
N LEU A 102 12.37 8.11 -39.57
CA LEU A 102 12.40 7.17 -38.44
C LEU A 102 11.65 5.89 -38.78
N GLU A 103 12.15 4.74 -38.31
CA GLU A 103 11.48 3.45 -38.47
C GLU A 103 10.29 3.31 -37.53
N ASN A 104 10.46 3.71 -36.26
CA ASN A 104 9.41 3.60 -35.25
C ASN A 104 9.59 4.62 -34.13
N ALA A 105 8.48 5.09 -33.58
CA ALA A 105 8.48 5.92 -32.39
C ALA A 105 7.31 5.54 -31.46
N ARG A 106 7.61 5.37 -30.18
CA ARG A 106 6.65 4.97 -29.15
C ARG A 106 6.73 5.93 -27.97
N ILE A 107 5.57 6.41 -27.55
CA ILE A 107 5.40 7.21 -26.33
C ILE A 107 4.78 6.30 -25.28
N SER A 108 5.33 6.27 -24.08
CA SER A 108 4.80 5.49 -22.96
C SER A 108 4.62 6.35 -21.73
N PHE A 109 3.50 6.19 -21.04
CA PHE A 109 3.27 6.72 -19.70
C PHE A 109 2.97 5.55 -18.76
N SER A 110 3.74 5.43 -17.69
CA SER A 110 3.59 4.38 -16.70
C SER A 110 3.37 4.97 -15.30
N CYS A 111 2.60 4.25 -14.50
CA CYS A 111 2.47 4.50 -13.08
C CYS A 111 2.71 3.20 -12.30
N GLU A 112 3.55 3.28 -11.29
CA GLU A 112 3.89 2.19 -10.38
C GLU A 112 3.29 2.42 -9.00
N ASN A 113 2.87 1.33 -8.34
CA ASN A 113 2.19 1.32 -7.05
C ASN A 113 0.96 2.25 -7.04
N VAL A 114 0.11 2.06 -8.06
CA VAL A 114 -1.03 2.94 -8.37
C VAL A 114 -2.06 2.94 -7.26
N ALA A 115 -2.42 1.76 -6.75
CA ALA A 115 -3.41 1.61 -5.69
C ALA A 115 -3.21 0.28 -4.96
N THR A 116 -3.46 0.28 -3.65
CA THR A 116 -3.50 -0.91 -2.79
C THR A 116 -4.84 -0.96 -2.09
N ILE A 117 -5.54 -2.08 -2.21
CA ILE A 117 -6.74 -2.42 -1.48
C ILE A 117 -6.31 -3.37 -0.37
N THR A 118 -6.45 -2.96 0.88
CA THR A 118 -6.06 -3.73 2.06
C THR A 118 -6.97 -3.40 3.24
N GLY A 119 -7.14 -4.36 4.16
CA GLY A 119 -7.77 -4.12 5.47
C GLY A 119 -6.76 -3.78 6.57
N TYR A 120 -5.47 -3.74 6.24
CA TYR A 120 -4.40 -3.39 7.16
C TYR A 120 -4.44 -1.91 7.52
N SER A 121 -4.32 -1.57 8.81
CA SER A 121 -4.39 -0.20 9.32
C SER A 121 -3.08 0.59 9.22
N GLY A 122 -1.96 -0.09 9.02
CA GLY A 122 -0.66 0.55 8.78
C GLY A 122 -0.50 1.10 7.36
N PHE A 123 0.69 1.61 7.06
CA PHE A 123 0.94 2.30 5.78
C PHE A 123 0.99 1.37 4.56
N ASP A 124 1.64 0.21 4.70
CA ASP A 124 1.83 -0.73 3.60
C ASP A 124 1.72 -2.18 4.13
N PRO A 125 0.83 -3.03 3.57
CA PRO A 125 0.69 -4.43 3.98
C PRO A 125 1.83 -5.33 3.49
N GLU A 126 2.74 -4.84 2.66
CA GLU A 126 3.93 -5.56 2.17
C GLU A 126 5.06 -5.47 3.21
N VAL A 127 4.93 -6.30 4.26
CA VAL A 127 5.89 -6.43 5.36
C VAL A 127 6.90 -7.56 5.10
N ASP A 128 7.99 -7.57 5.87
CA ASP A 128 9.02 -8.60 5.75
C ASP A 128 8.49 -10.00 6.13
N ILE A 129 9.27 -11.03 5.79
CA ILE A 129 8.91 -12.44 5.97
C ILE A 129 8.62 -12.84 7.43
N ASN A 130 9.11 -12.05 8.39
CA ASN A 130 8.85 -12.26 9.81
C ASN A 130 7.43 -11.81 10.23
N GLY A 131 6.68 -11.15 9.34
CA GLY A 131 5.31 -10.70 9.59
C GLY A 131 5.19 -9.56 10.60
N ILE A 132 6.26 -8.84 10.89
CA ILE A 132 6.28 -7.74 11.86
C ILE A 132 6.43 -6.41 11.12
N ASP A 133 5.49 -5.50 11.32
CA ASP A 133 5.63 -4.10 10.93
C ASP A 133 6.15 -3.28 12.11
N SER A 134 7.40 -2.80 11.99
CA SER A 134 8.06 -1.95 12.98
C SER A 134 8.53 -0.67 12.31
N SER A 135 7.57 0.20 11.97
CA SER A 135 7.75 1.51 11.35
C SER A 135 8.39 1.44 9.97
N ARG A 136 7.93 0.48 9.14
CA ARG A 136 8.45 0.33 7.78
C ARG A 136 8.09 1.55 6.93
N TYR A 137 9.05 2.01 6.13
CA TYR A 137 8.81 3.10 5.19
C TYR A 137 7.91 2.62 4.04
N PRO A 138 6.84 3.36 3.69
CA PRO A 138 5.93 2.95 2.63
C PRO A 138 6.58 3.03 1.25
N ILE A 139 6.08 2.22 0.32
CA ILE A 139 6.52 2.25 -1.07
C ILE A 139 5.87 3.45 -1.77
N SER A 140 6.69 4.25 -2.46
CA SER A 140 6.24 5.42 -3.21
C SER A 140 5.46 5.04 -4.47
N ARG A 141 4.49 5.89 -4.82
CA ARG A 141 3.84 5.88 -6.14
C ARG A 141 4.69 6.69 -7.12
N THR A 142 5.07 6.07 -8.23
CA THR A 142 5.92 6.69 -9.25
C THR A 142 5.14 6.89 -10.54
N PHE A 143 5.32 8.04 -11.17
CA PHE A 143 4.82 8.32 -12.52
C PHE A 143 6.02 8.52 -13.44
N SER A 144 6.00 7.90 -14.61
CA SER A 144 7.10 7.98 -15.57
C SER A 144 6.58 8.15 -16.98
N MET A 145 7.29 8.96 -17.76
CA MET A 145 7.02 9.15 -19.18
C MET A 145 8.28 8.78 -19.96
N GLY A 146 8.13 7.98 -21.00
CA GLY A 146 9.20 7.46 -21.83
C GLY A 146 8.94 7.72 -23.30
N LEU A 147 10.02 7.99 -24.03
CA LEU A 147 10.04 8.09 -25.48
C LEU A 147 11.04 7.06 -26.00
N ASN A 148 10.62 6.22 -26.93
CA ASN A 148 11.47 5.24 -27.58
C ASN A 148 11.46 5.51 -29.09
N PHE A 149 12.65 5.72 -29.65
CA PHE A 149 12.86 5.94 -31.08
C PHE A 149 13.71 4.79 -31.62
N ASN A 150 13.31 4.27 -32.78
CA ASN A 150 14.08 3.32 -33.55
C ASN A 150 14.38 3.91 -34.94
N PHE A 151 15.63 3.79 -35.36
CA PHE A 151 16.18 4.42 -36.57
C PHE A 151 16.31 3.42 -37.70
#